data_AF-A0AAW1UQ09-F1
#
_entry.id   AF-A0AAW1UQ09-F1
#
_cell.length_a   1.000
_cell.length_b   1.000
_cell.length_c   1.000
_cell.angle_alpha   90.00
_cell.angle_beta   90.00
_cell.angle_gamma   90.00
#
_symmetry.space_group_name_H-M   'P 1'
#
loop_
_entity.id
_entity.type
_entity.pdbx_description
1 polymer ?
#
loop_
_entity_poly.entity_id
_entity_poly.type
_entity_poly.pdbx_seq_one_letter_code
_entity_poly.pdbx_strand_id
1 'polypeptide(L)'
;MLLLNPDIRGITNRKHVQEGYEQVQQALLEYTVTCYPQIQDKFNKMLQLLPEIHSLAARGEEHLYIKHCSGGAPTQTLLMEMLHAKRK
;
A
#
# COMPACT_ATOMS: atom_id res chain seq x y z
N MET A 1 4.82 5.63 1.82
CA MET A 1 4.75 4.36 2.57
C MET A 1 4.16 3.24 1.72
N LEU A 2 2.84 3.26 1.43
CA LEU A 2 2.19 2.19 0.64
C LEU A 2 2.67 2.13 -0.82
N LEU A 3 2.75 3.28 -1.50
CA LEU A 3 3.13 3.35 -2.92
C LEU A 3 4.65 3.18 -3.13
N LEU A 4 5.45 3.89 -2.35
CA LEU A 4 6.92 3.87 -2.43
C LEU A 4 7.50 2.68 -1.64
N ASN A 5 7.16 1.45 -2.00
CA ASN A 5 7.69 0.27 -1.30
C ASN A 5 9.00 -0.21 -1.97
N PRO A 6 10.17 -0.10 -1.30
CA PRO A 6 11.47 -0.51 -1.85
C PRO A 6 11.67 -2.03 -1.94
N ASP A 7 10.81 -2.82 -1.28
CA ASP A 7 10.88 -4.29 -1.26
C ASP A 7 10.15 -4.94 -2.44
N ILE A 8 9.51 -4.14 -3.30
CA ILE A 8 8.89 -4.64 -4.53
C ILE A 8 9.98 -5.06 -5.53
N ARG A 9 9.85 -6.27 -6.04
CA ARG A 9 10.76 -6.85 -7.05
C ARG A 9 10.61 -6.12 -8.39
N GLY A 10 11.70 -6.04 -9.15
CA GLY A 10 11.69 -5.46 -10.50
C GLY A 10 11.79 -3.93 -10.57
N ILE A 11 11.97 -3.24 -9.44
CA ILE A 11 12.22 -1.80 -9.44
C ILE A 11 13.65 -1.52 -9.94
N THR A 12 13.77 -0.80 -11.07
CA THR A 12 15.06 -0.39 -11.64
C THR A 12 15.78 0.63 -10.76
N ASN A 13 15.09 1.67 -10.30
CA ASN A 13 15.67 2.74 -9.47
C ASN A 13 15.32 2.57 -7.99
N ARG A 14 15.74 1.46 -7.39
CA ARG A 14 15.43 1.14 -5.97
C ARG A 14 15.92 2.22 -5.01
N LYS A 15 17.09 2.80 -5.27
CA LYS A 15 17.67 3.86 -4.43
C LYS A 15 16.74 5.06 -4.31
N HIS A 16 16.19 5.54 -5.42
CA HIS A 16 15.27 6.69 -5.39
C HIS A 16 13.96 6.38 -4.67
N VAL A 17 13.43 5.15 -4.82
CA VAL A 17 12.25 4.70 -4.07
C VAL A 17 12.53 4.65 -2.56
N GLN A 18 13.70 4.15 -2.17
CA GLN A 18 14.13 4.10 -0.77
C GLN A 18 14.23 5.52 -0.17
N GLU A 19 14.92 6.44 -0.87
CA GLU A 19 15.07 7.83 -0.43
C GLU A 19 13.71 8.51 -0.26
N GLY A 20 12.80 8.34 -1.22
CA GLY A 20 11.45 8.87 -1.12
C GLY A 20 10.62 8.24 0.00
N TYR A 21 10.81 6.95 0.26
CA TYR A 21 10.16 6.26 1.38
C TYR A 21 10.61 6.82 2.72
N GLU A 22 11.93 6.97 2.92
CA GLU A 22 12.54 7.54 4.12
C GLU A 22 12.13 9.01 4.34
N GLN A 23 12.12 9.82 3.28
CA GLN A 23 11.71 11.22 3.36
C GLN A 23 10.25 11.36 3.82
N VAL A 24 9.34 10.52 3.30
CA VAL A 24 7.94 10.52 3.73
C VAL A 24 7.78 10.02 5.16
N GLN A 25 8.57 9.03 5.60
CA GLN A 25 8.59 8.59 7.00
C GLN A 25 8.99 9.70 7.94
N GLN A 26 10.10 10.39 7.63
CA GLN A 26 10.61 11.48 8.44
C GLN A 26 9.60 12.63 8.54
N ALA A 27 9.03 13.05 7.40
CA ALA A 27 8.00 14.09 7.38
C ALA A 27 6.75 13.72 8.19
N LEU A 28 6.32 12.45 8.13
CA LEU A 28 5.18 11.98 8.93
C LEU A 28 5.53 11.95 10.42
N LEU A 29 6.72 11.49 10.80
CA LEU A 29 7.18 11.49 12.19
C LEU A 29 7.18 12.92 12.75
N GLU A 30 7.82 13.86 12.06
CA GLU A 30 7.86 15.27 12.43
C GLU A 30 6.45 15.86 12.58
N TYR A 31 5.57 15.57 11.61
CA TYR A 31 4.18 16.03 11.66
C TYR A 31 3.44 15.47 12.88
N THR A 32 3.59 14.18 13.20
CA THR A 32 2.92 13.59 14.36
C THR A 32 3.41 14.16 15.68
N VAL A 33 4.71 14.42 15.83
CA VAL A 33 5.29 15.02 17.05
C VAL A 33 4.88 16.47 17.19
N THR A 34 4.92 17.23 16.09
CA THR A 34 4.65 18.68 16.10
C THR A 34 3.17 18.97 16.27
N CYS A 35 2.29 18.27 15.55
CA CYS A 35 0.87 18.57 15.52
C CYS A 35 0.04 17.76 16.52
N TYR A 36 0.58 16.68 17.09
CA TYR A 36 -0.12 15.82 18.04
C TYR A 36 0.75 15.37 19.23
N PRO A 37 1.43 16.30 19.94
CA PRO A 37 2.34 15.96 21.03
C PRO A 37 1.66 15.20 22.20
N GLN A 38 0.34 15.36 22.36
CA GLN A 38 -0.45 14.67 23.38
C GLN A 38 -0.70 13.19 23.07
N ILE A 39 -0.53 12.75 21.82
CA ILE A 39 -0.73 11.36 21.43
C ILE A 39 0.63 10.68 21.38
N GLN A 40 0.98 9.98 22.47
CA GLN A 40 2.21 9.22 22.53
C GLN A 40 2.26 8.18 21.42
N ASP A 41 3.43 8.12 20.76
CA ASP A 41 3.77 7.12 19.75
C ASP A 41 2.82 7.06 18.55
N LYS A 42 2.22 8.20 18.19
CA LYS A 42 1.24 8.28 17.10
C LYS A 42 1.78 7.76 15.77
N PHE A 43 3.03 8.06 15.45
CA PHE A 43 3.70 7.59 14.23
C PHE A 43 3.65 6.06 14.12
N ASN A 44 4.18 5.35 15.12
CA ASN A 44 4.22 3.89 15.11
C ASN A 44 2.82 3.28 15.13
N LYS A 45 1.88 3.85 15.88
CA LYS A 45 0.47 3.44 15.84
C LYS A 45 -0.13 3.54 14.44
N MET A 46 0.20 4.58 13.67
CA MET A 46 -0.23 4.68 12.27
C MET A 46 0.44 3.63 11.39
N LEU A 47 1.72 3.31 11.63
CA LEU A 47 2.44 2.28 10.86
C LEU A 47 1.88 0.87 11.11
N GLN A 48 1.44 0.59 12.34
CA GLN A 48 0.82 -0.67 12.73
C GLN A 48 -0.50 -0.94 11.98
N LEU A 49 -1.14 0.07 11.40
CA LEU A 49 -2.34 -0.11 10.57
C LEU A 49 -2.02 -0.63 9.17
N LEU A 50 -0.78 -0.45 8.68
CA LEU A 50 -0.42 -0.81 7.30
C LEU A 50 -0.57 -2.32 7.03
N PRO A 51 -0.09 -3.24 7.90
CA PRO A 51 -0.30 -4.67 7.71
C PRO A 51 -1.78 -5.07 7.64
N GLU A 52 -2.63 -4.44 8.45
CA GLU A 52 -4.07 -4.70 8.46
C GLU A 52 -4.72 -4.25 7.14
N ILE A 53 -4.35 -3.06 6.65
CA ILE A 53 -4.79 -2.55 5.33
C ILE A 53 -4.35 -3.51 4.22
N HIS A 54 -3.10 -4.00 4.25
CA HIS A 54 -2.60 -4.96 3.27
C HIS A 54 -3.38 -6.29 3.30
N SER A 55 -3.66 -6.82 4.49
CA SER A 55 -4.46 -8.04 4.67
C SER A 55 -5.89 -7.87 4.15
N LEU A 56 -6.52 -6.73 4.45
CA LEU A 56 -7.85 -6.42 3.93
C LEU A 56 -7.85 -6.29 2.40
N ALA A 57 -6.88 -5.57 1.84
CA ALA A 57 -6.74 -5.42 0.40
C ALA A 57 -6.54 -6.77 -0.31
N ALA A 58 -5.69 -7.65 0.23
CA ALA A 58 -5.48 -8.99 -0.33
C ALA A 58 -6.76 -9.83 -0.38
N ARG A 59 -7.58 -9.78 0.70
CA ARG A 59 -8.89 -10.47 0.70
C ARG A 59 -9.86 -9.85 -0.31
N GLY A 60 -9.88 -8.53 -0.41
CA GLY A 60 -10.71 -7.82 -1.39
C GLY A 60 -10.33 -8.15 -2.83
N GLU A 61 -9.04 -8.24 -3.13
CA GLU A 61 -8.51 -8.65 -4.43
C GLU A 61 -8.93 -10.09 -4.77
N GLU A 62 -8.82 -11.03 -3.82
CA GLU A 62 -9.26 -12.42 -4.04
C GLU A 62 -10.77 -12.52 -4.28
N HIS A 63 -11.56 -11.82 -3.49
CA HIS A 63 -13.01 -11.76 -3.69
C HIS A 63 -13.37 -11.19 -5.07
N LEU A 64 -12.71 -10.11 -5.48
CA LEU A 64 -12.92 -9.49 -6.78
C LEU A 64 -12.55 -10.45 -7.92
N TYR A 65 -11.48 -11.23 -7.75
CA TYR A 65 -11.07 -12.24 -8.72
C TYR A 65 -12.10 -13.35 -8.86
N ILE A 66 -12.61 -13.91 -7.77
CA ILE A 66 -13.67 -14.93 -7.78
C ILE A 66 -14.90 -14.40 -8.53
N LYS A 67 -15.30 -13.15 -8.23
CA LYS A 67 -16.44 -12.50 -8.90
C LYS A 67 -16.20 -12.27 -10.39
N HIS A 68 -14.97 -11.98 -10.80
CA HIS A 68 -14.59 -11.88 -12.20
C HIS A 68 -14.69 -13.24 -12.91
N CYS A 69 -14.12 -14.30 -12.33
CA CYS A 69 -14.18 -15.66 -12.88
C CYS A 69 -15.61 -16.19 -13.02
N SER A 70 -16.54 -15.77 -12.15
CA SER A 70 -17.95 -16.13 -12.23
C SER A 70 -18.75 -15.29 -13.25
N GLY A 71 -18.11 -14.42 -14.03
CA GLY A 71 -18.78 -13.51 -14.96
C GLY A 71 -19.56 -12.37 -14.28
N GLY A 72 -19.39 -12.20 -12.97
CA GLY A 72 -20.12 -11.20 -12.16
C GLY A 72 -19.49 -9.81 -12.18
N ALA A 73 -18.44 -9.59 -12.96
CA ALA A 73 -17.75 -8.31 -13.06
C ALA A 73 -17.34 -7.98 -14.51
N PRO A 74 -17.38 -6.70 -14.92
CA PRO A 74 -16.93 -6.27 -16.24
C PRO A 74 -15.47 -6.64 -16.51
N THR A 75 -15.15 -7.08 -17.73
CA THR A 75 -13.85 -7.67 -18.08
C THR A 75 -12.84 -6.69 -18.69
N GLN A 76 -13.31 -5.66 -19.40
CA GLN A 76 -12.46 -4.67 -20.09
C GLN A 76 -12.37 -3.38 -19.28
N THR A 77 -11.84 -3.49 -18.06
CA THR A 77 -11.67 -2.33 -17.18
C THR A 77 -10.26 -2.29 -16.64
N LEU A 78 -9.78 -1.08 -16.35
CA LEU A 78 -8.49 -0.86 -15.68
C LEU A 78 -8.39 -1.69 -14.38
N LEU A 79 -9.50 -1.84 -13.66
CA LEU A 79 -9.55 -2.64 -12.43
C LEU A 79 -9.15 -4.10 -12.68
N MET A 80 -9.63 -4.71 -13.76
CA MET A 80 -9.27 -6.09 -14.11
C MET A 80 -7.87 -6.21 -14.67
N GLU A 81 -7.39 -5.21 -15.41
CA GLU A 81 -5.99 -5.16 -15.85
C GLU A 81 -5.03 -5.16 -14.65
N MET A 82 -5.32 -4.35 -13.63
CA MET A 82 -4.56 -4.31 -12.37
C MET A 82 -4.63 -5.64 -11.61
N LEU A 83 -5.81 -6.28 -11.59
CA LEU A 83 -5.99 -7.57 -10.92
C LEU A 83 -5.18 -8.70 -11.59
N HIS A 84 -5.10 -8.70 -12.92
CA HIS A 84 -4.31 -9.67 -13.68
C HIS A 84 -2.80 -9.42 -13.59
N ALA A 85 -2.36 -8.16 -13.47
CA ALA A 85 -0.95 -7.81 -13.42
C ALA A 85 -0.19 -8.47 -12.25
N LYS A 86 -0.87 -8.75 -11.13
CA LYS A 86 -0.28 -9.44 -9.96
C LYS A 86 -0.16 -10.96 -10.11
N ARG A 87 -0.76 -11.55 -11.14
CA ARG A 87 -0.80 -13.01 -11.36
C ARG A 87 0.10 -13.45 -12.53
N LYS A 88 0.93 -12.54 -13.05
CA LYS A 88 2.04 -12.84 -13.98
C LYS A 88 3.33 -13.05 -13.19
#